data_AF-A0A950ZZ83-F1
#
_entry.id   AF-A0A950ZZ83-F1
#
_cell.length_a   1.000
_cell.length_b   1.000
_cell.length_c   1.000
_cell.angle_alpha   90.00
_cell.angle_beta   90.00
_cell.angle_gamma   90.00
#
_symmetry.space_group_name_H-M   'P 1'
#
loop_
_entity.id
_entity.type
_entity.pdbx_description
1 polymer ?
#
loop_
_entity_poly.entity_id
_entity_poly.type
_entity_poly.pdbx_seq_one_letter_code
_entity_poly.pdbx_strand_id
1 'polypeptide(L)'
;MSTGSPIAARPPEFVLRAAPSFDTIDAASWDACANPPVAARRSTTLGPGDDDPFNPFVCHAFLNALERSKSATGRAGWSPCPLLVEDSQGELVACAPAYLKSHSMGEYVFDHAFADAYERAGGRYYPKLQVAVPFTPVTGRRLLVRDGPNRERARDTLIGGLAALMRQAGASSAHVTFATKVDWNALAERGFLKRLDRQFHWLNADYRDFEDFLNALASRKRKVIRRERRDALRNG
;
A
#
# COMPACT_ATOMS: atom_id res chain seq x y z
N MET A 1 21.32 23.31 -46.56
CA MET A 1 20.91 22.05 -45.91
C MET A 1 20.29 22.41 -44.58
N SER A 2 18.95 22.48 -44.51
CA SER A 2 18.23 22.81 -43.28
C SER A 2 18.03 21.51 -42.51
N THR A 3 18.66 21.40 -41.34
CA THR A 3 18.48 20.29 -40.41
C THR A 3 17.13 20.46 -39.73
N GLY A 4 16.17 19.60 -40.09
CA GLY A 4 14.86 19.55 -39.44
C GLY A 4 15.02 19.30 -37.95
N SER A 5 14.41 20.17 -37.13
CA SER A 5 14.27 19.91 -35.70
C SER A 5 13.51 18.59 -35.50
N PRO A 6 13.97 17.70 -34.61
CA PRO A 6 13.24 16.48 -34.32
C PRO A 6 11.86 16.86 -33.74
N ILE A 7 10.80 16.34 -34.37
CA ILE A 7 9.44 16.43 -33.82
C ILE A 7 9.49 15.71 -32.48
N ALA A 8 9.30 16.45 -31.38
CA ALA A 8 9.21 15.88 -30.06
C ALA A 8 8.12 14.80 -30.07
N ALA A 9 8.48 13.57 -29.74
CA ALA A 9 7.54 12.46 -29.70
C ALA A 9 6.37 12.83 -28.78
N ARG A 10 5.14 12.67 -29.27
CA ARG A 10 3.93 12.94 -28.49
C ARG A 10 4.00 12.10 -27.21
N PRO A 11 3.77 12.70 -26.03
CA PRO A 11 3.84 11.95 -24.78
C PRO A 11 2.86 10.76 -24.83
N PRO A 12 3.25 9.55 -24.38
CA PRO A 12 2.34 8.41 -24.36
C PRO A 12 1.05 8.73 -23.62
N GLU A 13 -0.04 8.25 -24.19
CA GLU A 13 -1.39 8.36 -23.67
C GLU A 13 -1.63 7.24 -22.66
N PHE A 14 -2.23 7.59 -21.52
CA PHE A 14 -2.55 6.65 -20.46
C PHE A 14 -4.06 6.61 -20.22
N VAL A 15 -4.58 5.43 -19.96
CA VAL A 15 -5.97 5.18 -19.59
C VAL A 15 -6.03 4.86 -18.10
N LEU A 16 -6.86 5.60 -17.37
CA LEU A 16 -7.15 5.35 -15.96
C LEU A 16 -8.42 4.52 -15.81
N ARG A 17 -8.33 3.45 -15.01
CA ARG A 17 -9.46 2.56 -14.74
C ARG A 17 -9.49 2.13 -13.28
N ALA A 18 -10.65 2.23 -12.64
CA ALA A 18 -10.89 1.56 -11.36
C ALA A 18 -11.51 0.18 -11.63
N ALA A 19 -10.83 -0.89 -11.20
CA ALA A 19 -11.36 -2.24 -11.26
C ALA A 19 -12.37 -2.47 -10.12
N PRO A 20 -13.42 -3.28 -10.32
CA PRO A 20 -14.38 -3.58 -9.26
C PRO A 20 -13.87 -4.60 -8.23
N SER A 21 -12.82 -5.36 -8.56
CA SER A 21 -12.31 -6.47 -7.77
C SER A 21 -10.90 -6.85 -8.23
N PHE A 22 -10.07 -7.39 -7.33
CA PHE A 22 -8.76 -7.95 -7.70
C PHE A 22 -8.89 -9.18 -8.61
N ASP A 23 -9.97 -9.96 -8.50
CA ASP A 23 -10.22 -11.14 -9.35
C ASP A 23 -10.36 -10.78 -10.85
N THR A 24 -10.65 -9.52 -11.18
CA THR A 24 -10.79 -9.04 -12.57
C THR A 24 -9.49 -8.57 -13.20
N ILE A 25 -8.38 -8.67 -12.48
CA ILE A 25 -7.07 -8.15 -12.89
C ILE A 25 -6.16 -9.34 -13.20
N ASP A 26 -5.47 -9.30 -14.33
CA ASP A 26 -4.43 -10.27 -14.63
C ASP A 26 -3.29 -10.20 -13.61
N ALA A 27 -3.00 -11.33 -12.96
CA ALA A 27 -2.06 -11.40 -11.85
C ALA A 27 -0.63 -11.06 -12.30
N ALA A 28 -0.20 -11.54 -13.47
CA ALA A 28 1.14 -11.28 -14.00
C ALA A 28 1.34 -9.79 -14.30
N SER A 29 0.33 -9.14 -14.87
CA SER A 29 0.35 -7.71 -15.16
C SER A 29 0.40 -6.85 -13.89
N TRP A 30 -0.35 -7.22 -12.86
CA TRP A 30 -0.29 -6.57 -11.55
C TRP A 30 1.08 -6.77 -10.90
N ASP A 31 1.57 -8.01 -10.85
CA ASP A 31 2.83 -8.34 -10.18
C ASP A 31 4.05 -7.75 -10.89
N ALA A 32 3.98 -7.51 -12.20
CA ALA A 32 5.00 -6.75 -12.93
C ALA A 32 5.10 -5.27 -12.48
N CYS A 33 4.02 -4.70 -11.92
CA CYS A 33 4.04 -3.39 -11.27
C CYS A 33 4.42 -3.50 -9.79
N ALA A 34 3.91 -4.53 -9.10
CA ALA A 34 4.06 -4.70 -7.66
C ALA A 34 5.48 -5.11 -7.26
N ASN A 35 6.15 -5.91 -8.10
CA ASN A 35 7.47 -6.50 -7.90
C ASN A 35 8.26 -6.57 -9.22
N PRO A 36 8.64 -5.42 -9.82
CA PRO A 36 9.30 -5.42 -11.11
C PRO A 36 10.70 -6.06 -11.04
N PRO A 37 11.17 -6.75 -12.10
CA PRO A 37 12.41 -7.56 -12.07
C PRO A 37 13.70 -6.79 -11.73
N VAL A 38 13.77 -5.47 -11.95
CA VAL A 38 14.97 -4.68 -11.59
C VAL A 38 14.98 -4.34 -10.11
N ALA A 39 13.80 -4.17 -9.49
CA ALA A 39 13.68 -4.09 -8.04
C ALA A 39 14.20 -5.37 -7.37
N ALA A 40 14.11 -6.53 -8.03
CA ALA A 40 14.54 -7.85 -7.54
C ALA A 40 16.05 -7.98 -7.20
N ARG A 41 16.89 -6.96 -7.44
CA ARG A 41 18.34 -7.01 -7.21
C ARG A 41 18.76 -6.28 -5.92
N ARG A 42 19.10 -7.12 -4.93
CA ARG A 42 19.90 -6.89 -3.70
C ARG A 42 19.25 -6.10 -2.56
N SER A 43 18.52 -6.82 -1.72
CA SER A 43 18.74 -6.74 -0.27
C SER A 43 18.87 -8.17 0.27
N THR A 44 20.05 -8.52 0.78
CA THR A 44 20.29 -9.77 1.55
C THR A 44 20.03 -9.57 3.03
N THR A 45 19.51 -8.41 3.42
CA THR A 45 19.16 -8.09 4.81
C THR A 45 17.65 -8.05 4.94
N LEU A 46 17.11 -9.00 5.71
CA LEU A 46 15.76 -8.96 6.28
C LEU A 46 15.71 -7.85 7.34
N GLY A 47 15.84 -6.60 6.92
CA GLY A 47 15.66 -5.41 7.74
C GLY A 47 14.58 -4.53 7.11
N PRO A 48 13.86 -3.70 7.89
CA PRO A 48 12.95 -2.71 7.34
C PRO A 48 13.78 -1.64 6.62
N GLY A 49 13.89 -1.79 5.31
CA GLY A 49 14.52 -0.83 4.41
C GLY A 49 13.61 -0.56 3.22
N ASP A 50 13.71 0.63 2.65
CA ASP A 50 12.97 1.07 1.44
C ASP A 50 13.31 0.25 0.17
N ASP A 51 14.16 -0.77 0.30
CA ASP A 51 14.84 -1.51 -0.78
C ASP A 51 14.55 -3.03 -0.76
N ASP A 52 13.41 -3.49 -0.24
CA ASP A 52 13.05 -4.91 -0.42
C ASP A 52 12.66 -5.16 -1.89
N PRO A 53 13.43 -5.99 -2.62
CA PRO A 53 13.12 -6.37 -4.00
C PRO A 53 11.71 -6.90 -4.22
N PHE A 54 11.17 -7.60 -3.23
CA PHE A 54 9.94 -8.36 -3.34
C PHE A 54 9.08 -8.17 -2.10
N ASN A 55 7.84 -7.71 -2.28
CA ASN A 55 6.89 -7.54 -1.20
C ASN A 55 5.65 -8.43 -1.44
N PRO A 56 5.45 -9.50 -0.64
CA PRO A 56 4.33 -10.43 -0.82
C PRO A 56 2.97 -9.78 -0.54
N PHE A 57 2.94 -8.73 0.28
CA PHE A 57 1.70 -8.09 0.72
C PHE A 57 1.03 -7.24 -0.36
N VAL A 58 1.78 -6.86 -1.40
CA VAL A 58 1.27 -6.11 -2.55
C VAL A 58 1.11 -7.01 -3.79
N CYS A 59 1.45 -8.30 -3.70
CA CYS A 59 1.20 -9.24 -4.78
C CYS A 59 -0.31 -9.42 -5.01
N HIS A 60 -0.68 -9.68 -6.25
CA HIS A 60 -2.06 -9.97 -6.64
C HIS A 60 -2.64 -11.11 -5.80
N ALA A 61 -1.91 -12.21 -5.67
CA ALA A 61 -2.35 -13.39 -4.95
C ALA A 61 -2.73 -13.10 -3.48
N PHE A 62 -1.98 -12.24 -2.80
CA PHE A 62 -2.26 -11.86 -1.40
C PHE A 62 -3.52 -10.98 -1.31
N LEU A 63 -3.59 -9.92 -2.11
CA LEU A 63 -4.73 -8.99 -2.12
C LEU A 63 -6.02 -9.71 -2.53
N ASN A 64 -5.94 -10.56 -3.54
CA ASN A 64 -7.05 -11.37 -3.98
C ASN A 64 -7.47 -12.42 -2.93
N ALA A 65 -6.53 -13.04 -2.21
CA ALA A 65 -6.87 -13.95 -1.13
C ALA A 65 -7.66 -13.25 -0.01
N LEU A 66 -7.33 -12.00 0.34
CA LEU A 66 -8.09 -11.21 1.31
C LEU A 66 -9.52 -10.93 0.84
N GLU A 67 -9.71 -10.65 -0.45
CA GLU A 67 -11.04 -10.44 -1.03
C GLU A 67 -11.84 -11.75 -1.08
N ARG A 68 -11.27 -12.83 -1.63
CA ARG A 68 -11.92 -14.14 -1.79
C ARG A 68 -12.25 -14.82 -0.47
N SER A 69 -11.42 -14.61 0.56
CA SER A 69 -11.70 -15.07 1.94
C SER A 69 -12.77 -14.23 2.66
N LYS A 70 -13.24 -13.13 2.03
CA LYS A 70 -14.16 -12.14 2.59
C LYS A 70 -13.57 -11.26 3.70
N SER A 71 -12.27 -11.36 3.94
CA SER A 71 -11.55 -10.58 4.95
C SER A 71 -11.54 -9.09 4.61
N ALA A 72 -11.30 -8.74 3.35
CA ALA A 72 -11.30 -7.37 2.84
C ALA A 72 -12.36 -7.22 1.74
N THR A 73 -13.61 -7.02 2.15
CA THR A 73 -14.75 -6.79 1.25
C THR A 73 -15.62 -5.65 1.75
N GLY A 74 -16.56 -5.17 0.93
CA GLY A 74 -17.48 -4.11 1.33
C GLY A 74 -18.26 -4.42 2.62
N ARG A 75 -18.58 -5.69 2.88
CA ARG A 75 -19.22 -6.13 4.14
C ARG A 75 -18.33 -5.88 5.36
N ALA A 76 -17.01 -6.03 5.21
CA ALA A 76 -16.02 -5.72 6.24
C ALA A 76 -15.58 -4.24 6.22
N GLY A 77 -16.28 -3.40 5.44
CA GLY A 77 -15.95 -1.99 5.25
C GLY A 77 -14.69 -1.73 4.42
N TRP A 78 -14.34 -2.67 3.53
CA TRP A 78 -13.20 -2.63 2.59
C TRP A 78 -13.69 -2.89 1.17
N SER A 79 -14.49 -1.99 0.58
CA SER A 79 -14.97 -2.18 -0.80
C SER A 79 -13.81 -2.01 -1.78
N PRO A 80 -13.36 -3.06 -2.48
CA PRO A 80 -12.21 -2.95 -3.37
C PRO A 80 -12.52 -2.03 -4.55
N CYS A 81 -11.55 -1.20 -4.92
CA CYS A 81 -11.58 -0.41 -6.13
C CYS A 81 -10.16 -0.19 -6.68
N PRO A 82 -9.38 -1.24 -6.99
CA PRO A 82 -7.99 -1.09 -7.40
C PRO A 82 -7.87 -0.13 -8.57
N LEU A 83 -6.97 0.85 -8.47
CA LEU A 83 -6.76 1.85 -9.51
C LEU A 83 -5.64 1.39 -10.44
N LEU A 84 -5.88 1.47 -11.73
CA LEU A 84 -5.03 0.95 -12.80
C LEU A 84 -4.72 2.06 -13.81
N VAL A 85 -3.49 2.07 -14.30
CA VAL A 85 -3.00 2.90 -15.39
C VAL A 85 -2.50 1.97 -16.48
N GLU A 86 -3.16 2.01 -17.63
CA GLU A 86 -2.80 1.25 -18.82
C GLU A 86 -2.21 2.22 -19.86
N ASP A 87 -1.23 1.77 -20.63
CA ASP A 87 -0.72 2.55 -21.77
C ASP A 87 -1.60 2.38 -23.02
N SER A 88 -1.20 3.01 -24.12
CA SER A 88 -1.94 2.94 -25.39
C SER A 88 -1.98 1.55 -26.03
N GLN A 89 -1.17 0.61 -25.54
CA GLN A 89 -1.16 -0.79 -25.98
C GLN A 89 -2.00 -1.70 -25.05
N GLY A 90 -2.59 -1.13 -23.99
CA GLY A 90 -3.35 -1.86 -22.99
C GLY A 90 -2.46 -2.54 -21.94
N GLU A 91 -1.16 -2.23 -21.89
CA GLU A 91 -0.26 -2.79 -20.89
C GLU A 91 -0.44 -2.07 -19.56
N LEU A 92 -0.60 -2.83 -18.47
CA LEU A 92 -0.66 -2.26 -17.13
C LEU A 92 0.73 -1.74 -16.71
N VAL A 93 0.86 -0.41 -16.62
CA VAL A 93 2.12 0.28 -16.30
C VAL A 93 2.17 0.83 -14.89
N ALA A 94 1.01 1.03 -14.24
CA ALA A 94 0.93 1.40 -12.83
C ALA A 94 -0.38 0.94 -12.19
N CYS A 95 -0.36 0.66 -10.89
CA CYS A 95 -1.54 0.33 -10.11
C CYS A 95 -1.41 0.71 -8.63
N ALA A 96 -2.54 0.76 -7.93
CA ALA A 96 -2.60 0.97 -6.49
C ALA A 96 -3.67 0.07 -5.83
N PRO A 97 -3.36 -0.58 -4.69
CA PRO A 97 -4.35 -1.35 -3.92
C PRO A 97 -5.29 -0.39 -3.18
N ALA A 98 -6.35 0.03 -3.88
CA ALA A 98 -7.29 1.04 -3.42
C ALA A 98 -8.63 0.42 -2.99
N TYR A 99 -9.25 1.02 -1.97
CA TYR A 99 -10.50 0.60 -1.37
C TYR A 99 -11.35 1.82 -0.97
N LEU A 100 -12.67 1.73 -1.13
CA LEU A 100 -13.61 2.63 -0.48
C LEU A 100 -13.91 2.08 0.92
N LYS A 101 -13.54 2.85 1.94
CA LYS A 101 -13.69 2.49 3.35
C LYS A 101 -14.94 3.12 3.93
N SER A 102 -15.77 2.31 4.59
CA SER A 102 -16.94 2.79 5.36
C SER A 102 -16.65 3.07 6.83
N HIS A 103 -15.46 2.68 7.31
CA HIS A 103 -14.94 2.93 8.66
C HIS A 103 -13.42 2.74 8.70
N SER A 104 -12.74 3.24 9.73
CA SER A 104 -11.26 3.10 9.86
C SER A 104 -10.75 1.76 10.40
N MET A 105 -11.62 0.79 10.73
CA MET A 105 -11.18 -0.51 11.25
C MET A 105 -10.31 -1.28 10.24
N GLY A 106 -9.24 -1.88 10.76
CA GLY A 106 -8.25 -2.67 10.01
C GLY A 106 -7.16 -1.86 9.31
N GLU A 107 -7.24 -0.53 9.34
CA GLU A 107 -6.23 0.34 8.70
C GLU A 107 -5.00 0.55 9.59
N TYR A 108 -5.10 0.27 10.90
CA TYR A 108 -4.08 0.58 11.91
C TYR A 108 -3.67 2.06 11.98
N VAL A 109 -4.49 2.93 11.38
CA VAL A 109 -4.46 4.40 11.52
C VAL A 109 -5.86 4.81 11.96
N PHE A 110 -5.96 5.34 13.18
CA PHE A 110 -7.25 5.63 13.79
C PHE A 110 -7.61 7.10 13.61
N ASP A 111 -8.51 7.37 12.66
CA ASP A 111 -8.97 8.72 12.32
C ASP A 111 -10.22 9.16 13.10
N HIS A 112 -10.59 8.46 14.20
CA HIS A 112 -11.86 8.69 14.91
C HIS A 112 -12.07 10.15 15.31
N ALA A 113 -11.08 10.80 15.92
CA ALA A 113 -11.19 12.19 16.33
C ALA A 113 -11.41 13.14 15.13
N PHE A 114 -10.83 12.81 13.97
CA PHE A 114 -10.95 13.60 12.75
C PHE A 114 -12.31 13.38 12.08
N ALA A 115 -12.76 12.12 12.02
CA ALA A 115 -14.08 11.74 11.53
C ALA A 115 -15.17 12.44 12.35
N ASP A 116 -15.12 12.34 13.69
CA ASP A 116 -16.09 12.97 14.58
C ASP A 116 -16.11 14.49 14.42
N ALA A 117 -14.95 15.14 14.29
CA ALA A 117 -14.88 16.57 14.08
C ALA A 117 -15.47 17.00 12.73
N TYR A 118 -15.20 16.24 11.67
CA TYR A 118 -15.72 16.49 10.33
C TYR A 118 -17.24 16.31 10.27
N GLU A 119 -17.77 15.27 10.92
CA GLU A 119 -19.20 15.02 11.01
C GLU A 119 -19.92 16.09 11.84
N ARG A 120 -19.34 16.53 12.97
CA ARG A 120 -19.86 17.66 13.76
C ARG A 120 -19.92 18.97 12.96
N ALA A 121 -19.04 19.14 11.97
CA ALA A 121 -19.07 20.28 11.05
C ALA A 121 -20.13 20.14 9.93
N GLY A 122 -20.95 19.08 9.94
CA GLY A 122 -22.00 18.81 8.95
C GLY A 122 -21.52 18.04 7.71
N GLY A 123 -20.28 17.57 7.71
CA GLY A 123 -19.72 16.75 6.64
C GLY A 123 -20.08 15.26 6.76
N ARG A 124 -19.78 14.49 5.72
CA ARG A 124 -19.80 13.03 5.75
C ARG A 124 -18.38 12.51 5.57
N TYR A 125 -17.80 11.94 6.62
CA TYR A 125 -16.41 11.48 6.57
C TYR A 125 -16.24 10.14 5.83
N TYR A 126 -17.29 9.31 5.77
CA TYR A 126 -17.27 8.08 5.01
C TYR A 126 -18.24 8.13 3.80
N PRO A 127 -17.88 7.52 2.66
CA PRO A 127 -16.65 6.75 2.46
C PRO A 127 -15.41 7.63 2.30
N LYS A 128 -14.24 7.08 2.63
CA LYS A 128 -12.93 7.62 2.23
C LYS A 128 -12.25 6.65 1.28
N LEU A 129 -11.44 7.17 0.35
CA LEU A 129 -10.60 6.36 -0.52
C LEU A 129 -9.30 6.02 0.23
N GLN A 130 -8.97 4.74 0.32
CA GLN A 130 -7.81 4.26 1.05
C GLN A 130 -6.93 3.42 0.14
N VAL A 131 -5.67 3.83 -0.03
CA VAL A 131 -4.62 3.00 -0.61
C VAL A 131 -3.82 2.36 0.51
N ALA A 132 -3.91 1.05 0.65
CA ALA A 132 -3.28 0.29 1.73
C ALA A 132 -3.19 -1.19 1.38
N VAL A 133 -2.41 -1.92 2.17
CA VAL A 133 -2.60 -3.36 2.30
C VAL A 133 -3.54 -3.60 3.48
N PRO A 134 -4.69 -4.27 3.32
CA PRO A 134 -5.61 -4.50 4.42
C PRO A 134 -4.95 -5.30 5.54
N PHE A 135 -5.19 -4.86 6.79
CA PHE A 135 -4.72 -5.51 8.01
C PHE A 135 -3.18 -5.64 8.17
N THR A 136 -2.40 -4.91 7.36
CA THR A 136 -0.94 -5.01 7.34
C THR A 136 -0.30 -3.63 7.56
N PRO A 137 0.06 -3.26 8.80
CA PRO A 137 0.63 -1.95 9.14
C PRO A 137 2.13 -1.85 8.83
N VAL A 138 2.54 -2.32 7.65
CA VAL A 138 3.97 -2.39 7.26
C VAL A 138 4.23 -1.39 6.15
N THR A 139 5.28 -0.59 6.34
CA THR A 139 5.78 0.34 5.32
C THR A 139 6.14 -0.40 4.04
N GLY A 140 5.65 0.08 2.91
CA GLY A 140 5.96 -0.49 1.60
C GLY A 140 5.37 0.36 0.48
N ARG A 141 5.66 -0.03 -0.76
CA ARG A 141 5.11 0.68 -1.93
C ARG A 141 3.59 0.64 -1.92
N ARG A 142 2.98 1.75 -2.30
CA ARG A 142 1.52 1.93 -2.48
C ARG A 142 1.21 2.45 -3.88
N LEU A 143 2.18 3.11 -4.50
CA LEU A 143 2.18 3.45 -5.92
C LEU A 143 3.04 2.41 -6.64
N LEU A 144 2.40 1.36 -7.16
CA LEU A 144 3.07 0.26 -7.84
C LEU A 144 3.24 0.65 -9.30
N VAL A 145 4.48 0.74 -9.78
CA VAL A 145 4.77 1.26 -11.11
C VAL A 145 5.80 0.36 -11.76
N ARG A 146 5.48 -0.12 -12.96
CA ARG A 146 6.37 -0.93 -13.79
C ARG A 146 7.63 -0.12 -14.14
N ASP A 147 8.76 -0.79 -14.24
CA ASP A 147 9.98 -0.17 -14.74
C ASP A 147 9.84 0.19 -16.22
N GLY A 148 10.37 1.34 -16.62
CA GLY A 148 10.32 1.78 -18.01
C GLY A 148 10.53 3.28 -18.18
N PRO A 149 10.65 3.76 -19.42
CA PRO A 149 10.95 5.16 -19.72
C PRO A 149 9.86 6.13 -19.26
N ASN A 150 8.62 5.66 -19.09
CA ASN A 150 7.48 6.48 -18.69
C ASN A 150 7.08 6.32 -17.21
N ARG A 151 7.92 5.67 -16.39
CA ARG A 151 7.63 5.33 -14.99
C ARG A 151 7.12 6.52 -14.18
N GLU A 152 7.81 7.66 -14.18
CA GLU A 152 7.38 8.83 -13.41
C GLU A 152 6.08 9.44 -13.94
N ARG A 153 5.86 9.44 -15.25
CA ARG A 153 4.59 9.89 -15.83
C ARG A 153 3.43 8.96 -15.48
N ALA A 154 3.66 7.65 -15.46
CA ALA A 154 2.67 6.67 -15.02
C ALA A 154 2.34 6.83 -13.53
N ARG A 155 3.35 7.09 -12.69
CA ARG A 155 3.17 7.43 -11.27
C ARG A 155 2.33 8.69 -11.10
N ASP A 156 2.66 9.77 -11.82
CA ASP A 156 1.90 11.03 -11.76
C ASP A 156 0.44 10.83 -12.19
N THR A 157 0.23 10.04 -13.24
CA THR A 157 -1.10 9.68 -13.72
C THR A 157 -1.87 8.89 -12.66
N LEU A 158 -1.22 7.94 -11.99
CA LEU A 158 -1.81 7.18 -10.89
C LEU A 158 -2.22 8.10 -9.73
N ILE A 159 -1.36 9.03 -9.31
CA ILE A 159 -1.65 9.98 -8.22
C ILE A 159 -2.83 10.89 -8.60
N GLY A 160 -2.83 11.44 -9.82
CA GLY A 160 -3.96 12.23 -10.33
C GLY A 160 -5.25 11.41 -10.40
N GLY A 161 -5.13 10.13 -10.76
CA GLY A 161 -6.23 9.17 -10.78
C GLY A 161 -6.83 8.89 -9.41
N LEU A 162 -6.03 8.86 -8.33
CA LEU A 162 -6.55 8.73 -6.96
C LEU A 162 -7.44 9.92 -6.60
N ALA A 163 -7.01 11.14 -6.94
CA ALA A 163 -7.81 12.34 -6.70
C ALA A 163 -9.10 12.37 -7.55
N ALA A 164 -9.03 11.89 -8.79
CA ALA A 164 -10.20 11.77 -9.67
C ALA A 164 -11.20 10.72 -9.15
N LEU A 165 -10.72 9.53 -8.77
CA LEU A 165 -11.53 8.45 -8.22
C LEU A 165 -12.20 8.86 -6.91
N MET A 166 -11.48 9.55 -6.03
CA MET A 166 -12.05 10.11 -4.79
C MET A 166 -13.26 11.00 -5.08
N ARG A 167 -13.13 11.94 -6.03
CA ARG A 167 -14.23 12.83 -6.43
C ARG A 167 -15.39 12.07 -7.06
N GLN A 168 -15.10 11.15 -7.98
CA GLN A 168 -16.12 10.37 -8.68
C GLN A 168 -16.91 9.46 -7.73
N ALA A 169 -16.24 8.89 -6.73
CA ALA A 169 -16.86 8.05 -5.71
C ALA A 169 -17.60 8.84 -4.62
N GLY A 170 -17.54 10.18 -4.64
CA GLY A 170 -18.08 11.02 -3.57
C GLY A 170 -17.38 10.80 -2.22
N ALA A 171 -16.12 10.36 -2.24
CA ALA A 171 -15.34 10.13 -1.03
C ALA A 171 -14.84 11.45 -0.46
N SER A 172 -14.82 11.57 0.87
CA SER A 172 -14.42 12.81 1.55
C SER A 172 -12.93 13.13 1.40
N SER A 173 -12.10 12.11 1.27
CA SER A 173 -10.65 12.20 1.24
C SER A 173 -10.02 10.96 0.58
N ALA A 174 -8.76 11.10 0.16
CA ALA A 174 -7.91 10.01 -0.30
C ALA A 174 -6.69 9.87 0.62
N HIS A 175 -6.49 8.67 1.15
CA HIS A 175 -5.49 8.34 2.15
C HIS A 175 -4.54 7.30 1.57
N VAL A 176 -3.23 7.48 1.80
CA VAL A 176 -2.22 6.47 1.47
C VAL A 176 -1.43 6.20 2.75
N THR A 177 -1.61 5.01 3.34
CA THR A 177 -1.01 4.67 4.63
C THR A 177 0.15 3.70 4.48
N PHE A 178 1.16 3.88 5.35
CA PHE A 178 2.40 3.11 5.35
C PHE A 178 3.13 3.16 3.99
N ALA A 179 3.07 4.30 3.31
CA ALA A 179 3.82 4.54 2.08
C ALA A 179 5.33 4.62 2.36
N THR A 180 6.15 4.18 1.40
CA THR A 180 7.60 4.47 1.44
C THR A 180 7.85 5.97 1.42
N LYS A 181 9.05 6.39 1.83
CA LYS A 181 9.44 7.81 1.75
C LYS A 181 9.37 8.36 0.32
N VAL A 182 9.65 7.51 -0.68
CA VAL A 182 9.56 7.84 -2.10
C VAL A 182 8.10 8.17 -2.48
N ASP A 183 7.16 7.28 -2.17
CA ASP A 183 5.74 7.48 -2.47
C ASP A 183 5.18 8.67 -1.68
N TRP A 184 5.57 8.83 -0.41
CA TRP A 184 5.18 9.94 0.45
C TRP A 184 5.60 11.31 -0.08
N ASN A 185 6.80 11.41 -0.67
CA ASN A 185 7.27 12.64 -1.31
C ASN A 185 6.55 12.91 -2.62
N ALA A 186 6.40 11.90 -3.50
CA ALA A 186 5.71 12.04 -4.77
C ALA A 186 4.25 12.47 -4.60
N LEU A 187 3.54 11.90 -3.63
CA LEU A 187 2.17 12.31 -3.28
C LEU A 187 2.09 13.77 -2.85
N ALA A 188 3.04 14.23 -2.04
CA ALA A 188 3.04 15.59 -1.53
C ALA A 188 3.32 16.65 -2.61
N GLU A 189 4.17 16.34 -3.58
CA GLU A 189 4.39 17.17 -4.77
C GLU A 189 3.12 17.36 -5.60
N ARG A 190 2.12 16.48 -5.40
CA ARG A 190 0.80 16.50 -6.06
C ARG A 190 -0.34 16.94 -5.12
N GLY A 191 -0.01 17.59 -4.00
CA GLY A 191 -0.98 18.24 -3.12
C GLY A 191 -1.55 17.36 -2.00
N PHE A 192 -1.06 16.14 -1.82
CA PHE A 192 -1.41 15.35 -0.63
C PHE A 192 -0.71 15.91 0.62
N LEU A 193 -1.41 15.87 1.75
CA LEU A 193 -0.85 16.29 3.03
C LEU A 193 0.01 15.18 3.64
N LYS A 194 1.21 15.55 4.09
CA LYS A 194 2.12 14.65 4.79
C LYS A 194 1.69 14.50 6.26
N ARG A 195 1.35 13.27 6.65
CA ARG A 195 1.16 12.90 8.06
C ARG A 195 2.34 12.06 8.54
N LEU A 196 2.80 12.34 9.75
CA LEU A 196 3.82 11.57 10.44
C LEU A 196 3.18 10.74 11.56
N ASP A 197 3.69 9.53 11.77
CA ASP A 197 3.30 8.66 12.87
C ASP A 197 4.55 7.91 13.38
N ARG A 198 4.42 7.21 14.52
CA ARG A 198 5.51 6.46 15.14
C ARG A 198 5.21 4.97 15.09
N GLN A 199 6.13 4.20 14.55
CA GLN A 199 6.11 2.74 14.61
C GLN A 199 7.24 2.24 15.49
N PHE A 200 6.97 1.14 16.20
CA PHE A 200 7.99 0.40 16.94
C PHE A 200 8.26 -0.90 16.18
N HIS A 201 9.47 -1.04 15.67
CA HIS A 201 9.90 -2.25 14.99
C HIS A 201 10.76 -3.07 15.93
N TRP A 202 10.45 -4.36 16.03
CA TRP A 202 11.36 -5.31 16.64
C TRP A 202 12.35 -5.76 15.59
N LEU A 203 13.64 -5.60 15.88
CA LEU A 203 14.73 -6.08 15.04
C LEU A 203 15.37 -7.27 15.74
N ASN A 204 15.59 -8.35 15.00
CA ASN A 204 16.37 -9.46 15.53
C ASN A 204 17.82 -9.01 15.68
N ALA A 205 18.34 -8.94 16.89
CA ALA A 205 19.74 -8.65 17.17
C ALA A 205 20.59 -9.93 17.12
N ASP A 206 20.45 -10.67 16.02
CA ASP A 206 21.11 -11.95 15.75
C ASP A 206 20.85 -13.06 16.79
N TYR A 207 19.69 -13.02 17.46
CA TYR A 207 19.26 -14.10 18.33
C TYR A 207 19.05 -15.37 17.51
N ARG A 208 19.72 -16.45 17.91
CA ARG A 208 19.68 -17.74 17.21
C ARG A 208 18.38 -18.50 17.45
N ASP A 209 17.83 -18.33 18.65
CA ASP A 209 16.60 -18.96 19.07
C ASP A 209 15.88 -18.11 20.12
N PHE A 210 14.74 -18.61 20.57
CA PHE A 210 13.92 -17.94 21.57
C PHE A 210 14.61 -17.79 22.93
N GLU A 211 15.45 -18.75 23.32
CA GLU A 211 16.16 -18.71 24.59
C GLU A 211 17.28 -17.67 24.55
N ASP A 212 17.96 -17.53 23.42
CA ASP A 212 18.95 -16.48 23.15
C ASP A 212 18.32 -15.08 23.31
N PHE A 213 17.13 -14.86 22.72
CA PHE A 213 16.34 -13.63 22.92
C PHE A 213 15.96 -13.41 24.40
N LEU A 214 15.48 -14.45 25.08
CA LEU A 214 15.08 -14.34 26.49
C LEU A 214 16.26 -14.03 27.43
N ASN A 215 17.46 -14.49 27.10
CA ASN A 215 18.67 -14.23 27.88
C ASN A 215 19.11 -12.76 27.81
N ALA A 216 18.76 -12.04 26.74
CA ALA A 216 18.97 -10.59 26.63
C ALA A 216 18.00 -9.77 27.52
N LEU A 217 16.95 -10.38 28.08
CA LEU A 217 15.95 -9.70 28.89
C LEU A 217 16.25 -9.78 30.40
N ALA A 218 15.77 -8.79 31.14
CA ALA A 218 15.75 -8.84 32.60
C ALA A 218 14.97 -10.06 33.12
N SER A 219 15.42 -10.65 34.23
CA SER A 219 14.86 -11.89 34.81
C SER A 219 13.32 -11.85 34.97
N ARG A 220 12.77 -10.72 35.41
CA ARG A 220 11.31 -10.52 35.53
C ARG A 220 10.60 -10.66 34.18
N LYS A 221 11.06 -9.96 33.13
CA LYS A 221 10.46 -10.02 31.78
C LYS A 221 10.55 -11.44 31.21
N ARG A 222 11.71 -12.08 31.33
CA ARG A 222 11.92 -13.48 30.90
C ARG A 222 10.94 -14.44 31.58
N LYS A 223 10.75 -14.34 32.91
CA LYS A 223 9.80 -15.20 33.65
C LYS A 223 8.36 -14.98 33.21
N VAL A 224 7.95 -13.73 32.95
CA VAL A 224 6.61 -13.39 32.47
C VAL A 224 6.36 -14.00 31.09
N ILE A 225 7.25 -13.77 30.13
CA ILE A 225 7.12 -14.30 28.76
C ILE A 225 7.05 -15.83 28.76
N ARG A 226 7.89 -16.52 29.56
CA ARG A 226 7.82 -17.99 29.68
C ARG A 226 6.50 -18.48 30.27
N ARG A 227 5.93 -17.76 31.24
CA ARG A 227 4.61 -18.09 31.79
C ARG A 227 3.52 -17.91 30.73
N GLU A 228 3.48 -16.76 30.07
CA GLU A 228 2.48 -16.47 29.03
C GLU A 228 2.55 -17.49 27.89
N ARG A 229 3.75 -17.84 27.43
CA ARG A 229 3.94 -18.87 26.39
C ARG A 229 3.46 -20.24 26.84
N ARG A 230 3.74 -20.64 28.09
CA ARG A 230 3.23 -21.91 28.64
C ARG A 230 1.71 -21.89 28.74
N ASP A 231 1.13 -20.80 29.21
CA ASP A 231 -0.32 -20.68 29.37
C ASP A 231 -1.05 -20.71 28.01
N ALA A 232 -0.48 -20.08 26.97
CA ALA A 232 -1.00 -20.16 25.60
C ALA A 232 -1.00 -21.60 25.03
N LEU A 233 -0.04 -22.44 25.43
CA LEU A 233 0.08 -23.82 24.95
C LEU A 233 -0.73 -24.83 25.79
N ARG A 234 -1.29 -24.44 26.93
CA ARG A 234 -2.02 -25.35 27.84
C ARG A 234 -3.37 -25.82 27.29
N ASN A 235 -3.97 -25.06 26.38
CA ASN A 235 -5.29 -25.32 25.81
C ASN A 235 -5.22 -25.66 24.30
N GLY A 236 -4.04 -26.05 23.82
CA GLY A 236 -3.81 -26.48 22.44
C GLY A 236 -3.86 -27.99 22.29
#